data_AF-A0A7G1KMW0-F1
#
_entry.id   AF-A0A7G1KMW0-F1
#
_cell.length_a   1.000
_cell.length_b   1.000
_cell.length_c   1.000
_cell.angle_alpha   90.00
_cell.angle_beta   90.00
_cell.angle_gamma   90.00
#
_symmetry.space_group_name_H-M   'P 1'
#
loop_
_entity.id
_entity.type
_entity.pdbx_description
1 polymer ?
#
loop_
_entity_poly.entity_id
_entity_poly.type
_entity_poly.pdbx_seq_one_letter_code
_entity_poly.pdbx_strand_id
1 'polypeptide(L)' 'MNVEGALPQRPRKSDRGRPPTLTYTASPDTIARVLVALRKWDPSCTVEVAPVDDERACPSRPLWCLRAWTN' A
#
# COMPACT_ATOMS: atom_id res chain seq x y z
N MET A 1 -11.78 6.71 33.53
CA MET A 1 -10.55 6.12 32.96
C MET A 1 -10.69 6.16 31.45
N ASN A 2 -10.16 7.19 30.78
CA ASN A 2 -10.21 7.32 29.32
C ASN A 2 -9.10 6.45 28.73
N VAL A 3 -9.45 5.39 28.01
CA VAL A 3 -8.54 4.71 27.10
C VAL A 3 -8.67 5.37 25.73
N GLU A 4 -7.94 6.45 25.54
CA GLU A 4 -7.75 7.04 24.21
C GLU A 4 -7.06 5.99 23.35
N GLY A 5 -7.83 5.33 22.49
CA GLY A 5 -7.34 4.45 21.45
C GLY A 5 -6.43 5.26 20.54
N ALA A 6 -5.13 5.23 20.84
CA ALA A 6 -4.10 5.83 20.01
C ALA A 6 -4.20 5.19 18.62
N LEU A 7 -4.79 5.92 17.67
CA LEU A 7 -4.70 5.62 16.25
C LEU A 7 -3.23 5.34 15.91
N PRO A 8 -2.93 4.31 15.10
CA PRO A 8 -1.55 3.95 14.78
C PRO A 8 -0.84 5.21 14.27
N GLN A 9 0.18 5.61 15.04
CA GLN A 9 0.91 6.84 14.82
C GLN A 9 1.46 6.85 13.39
N ARG A 10 1.29 8.01 12.74
CA ARG A 10 1.70 8.36 11.37
C ARG A 10 2.85 7.50 10.84
N PRO A 11 2.76 6.95 9.61
CA PRO A 11 3.79 6.10 9.06
C PRO A 11 5.15 6.81 9.15
N ARG A 12 6.11 6.09 9.73
CA ARG A 12 7.49 6.53 9.93
C ARG A 12 8.03 7.14 8.65
N LYS A 13 8.80 8.23 8.80
CA LYS A 13 9.66 8.80 7.75
C LYS A 13 10.30 7.65 6.97
N SER A 14 9.99 7.59 5.68
CA SER A 14 10.61 6.62 4.78
C SER A 14 12.13 6.77 4.85
N ASP A 15 12.81 5.64 4.95
CA ASP A 15 14.27 5.58 4.91
C ASP A 15 14.77 6.31 3.66
N ARG A 16 15.76 7.19 3.84
CA ARG A 16 16.18 8.22 2.88
C ARG A 16 16.40 7.62 1.48
N GLY A 17 15.44 7.85 0.57
CA GLY A 17 15.60 7.65 -0.86
C GLY A 17 14.79 6.50 -1.49
N ARG A 18 14.11 5.64 -0.70
CA ARG A 18 13.23 4.60 -1.27
C ARG A 18 11.79 4.76 -0.76
N PRO A 19 10.79 4.78 -1.66
CA PRO A 19 9.39 4.82 -1.25
C PRO A 19 9.04 3.56 -0.42
N PRO A 20 8.20 3.68 0.61
CA PRO A 20 7.67 2.50 1.30
C PRO A 20 7.03 1.57 0.28
N THR A 21 7.42 0.29 0.35
CA THR A 21 6.96 -0.76 -0.55
C THR A 21 6.17 -1.79 0.25
N LEU A 22 4.96 -2.09 -0.19
CA LEU A 22 4.10 -3.13 0.40
C LEU A 22 3.85 -4.21 -0.66
N THR A 23 4.14 -5.46 -0.32
CA THR A 23 3.83 -6.61 -1.19
C THR A 23 2.65 -7.37 -0.60
N TYR A 24 1.61 -7.64 -1.40
CA TYR A 24 0.42 -8.35 -0.94
C TYR A 24 -0.32 -9.09 -2.05
N THR A 25 -1.01 -10.17 -1.71
CA THR A 25 -1.86 -10.94 -2.63
C THR A 25 -3.28 -10.38 -2.65
N ALA A 26 -3.78 -10.01 -3.83
CA ALA A 26 -5.15 -9.50 -3.97
C ALA A 26 -5.70 -9.68 -5.38
N SER A 27 -7.03 -9.63 -5.51
CA SER A 27 -7.68 -9.60 -6.83
C SER A 27 -7.44 -8.25 -7.52
N PRO A 28 -7.38 -8.19 -8.86
CA PRO A 28 -7.22 -6.93 -9.60
C PRO A 28 -8.24 -5.85 -9.20
N ASP A 29 -9.52 -6.22 -8.98
CA ASP A 29 -10.55 -5.31 -8.51
C ASP A 29 -10.24 -4.68 -7.14
N THR A 30 -9.64 -5.46 -6.24
CA THR A 30 -9.24 -4.96 -4.92
C THR A 30 -8.12 -3.92 -5.07
N ILE A 31 -7.14 -4.18 -5.95
CA ILE A 31 -6.06 -3.22 -6.25
C ILE A 31 -6.64 -1.91 -6.77
N ALA A 32 -7.53 -1.97 -7.76
CA ALA A 32 -8.15 -0.77 -8.33
C ALA A 32 -8.88 0.07 -7.26
N ARG A 33 -9.61 -0.58 -6.35
CA ARG A 33 -10.29 0.09 -5.24
C ARG A 33 -9.32 0.72 -4.24
N VAL A 34 -8.21 0.05 -3.94
CA VAL A 34 -7.16 0.57 -3.05
C VAL A 34 -6.53 1.83 -3.64
N LEU A 35 -6.22 1.83 -4.94
CA LEU A 35 -5.65 3.00 -5.62
C LEU A 35 -6.58 4.22 -5.55
N VAL A 36 -7.88 4.01 -5.79
CA VAL A 36 -8.88 5.08 -5.68
C VAL A 36 -9.00 5.57 -4.24
N ALA A 37 -9.01 4.66 -3.26
CA ALA A 37 -9.09 5.03 -1.85
C ALA A 37 -7.86 5.84 -1.39
N LEU A 38 -6.66 5.43 -1.79
CA LEU A 38 -5.41 6.14 -1.48
C LEU A 38 -5.41 7.55 -2.06
N ARG A 39 -5.82 7.71 -3.32
CA ARG A 39 -5.90 9.03 -3.96
C ARG A 39 -6.97 9.94 -3.36
N LYS A 40 -8.06 9.38 -2.83
CA LYS A 40 -9.07 10.13 -2.07
C LYS A 40 -8.59 10.52 -0.67
N TRP A 41 -7.78 9.67 -0.05
CA TRP A 41 -7.24 9.93 1.29
C TRP A 41 -6.15 11.00 1.26
N ASP A 42 -5.22 10.90 0.32
CA ASP A 42 -4.14 11.87 0.14
C ASP A 42 -3.91 12.10 -1.37
N PRO A 43 -4.40 13.22 -1.94
CA PRO A 43 -4.26 13.50 -3.36
C PRO A 43 -2.81 13.88 -3.76
N SER A 44 -1.97 14.19 -2.78
CA SER A 44 -0.53 14.50 -2.97
C SER A 44 0.34 13.23 -3.01
N CYS A 45 -0.24 12.08 -2.67
CA CYS A 45 0.43 10.80 -2.67
C CYS A 45 0.45 10.21 -4.09
N THR A 46 1.64 9.96 -4.60
CA THR A 46 1.84 9.19 -5.82
C THR A 46 1.92 7.72 -5.47
N VAL A 47 1.15 6.88 -6.16
CA VAL A 47 1.11 5.43 -5.94
C VAL A 47 1.45 4.71 -7.24
N GLU A 48 2.39 3.78 -7.16
CA GLU A 48 2.76 2.85 -8.24
C GLU A 48 2.37 1.44 -7.81
N VAL A 49 1.72 0.68 -8.70
CA VAL A 49 1.44 -0.74 -8.49
C VAL A 49 1.99 -1.55 -9.65
N ALA A 50 2.76 -2.59 -9.32
CA ALA A 50 3.26 -3.55 -10.28
C ALA A 50 2.83 -4.98 -9.88
N PRO A 51 2.43 -5.83 -10.84
CA PRO A 51 2.29 -7.26 -10.57
C PRO A 51 3.67 -7.84 -10.26
N VAL A 52 3.72 -8.76 -9.30
CA VAL A 52 4.91 -9.53 -8.96
C VAL A 52 4.68 -10.95 -9.45
N ASP A 53 5.51 -11.39 -10.37
CA ASP A 53 5.59 -12.79 -10.76
C ASP A 53 6.41 -13.52 -9.69
N ASP A 54 5.73 -14.25 -8.82
CA ASP A 54 6.36 -15.06 -7.78
C ASP A 54 5.70 -16.44 -7.80
N GLU A 55 6.47 -17.46 -8.17
CA GLU A 55 6.00 -18.85 -8.27
C GLU A 55 5.55 -19.43 -6.91
N ARG A 56 5.87 -18.77 -5.78
CA ARG A 56 5.40 -19.13 -4.44
C ARG A 56 4.15 -18.35 -4.03
N ALA A 57 3.70 -17.38 -4.82
CA ALA A 57 2.45 -16.69 -4.58
C ALA A 57 1.30 -17.72 -4.62
N CYS A 58 0.37 -17.57 -3.69
CA CYS A 58 -0.79 -18.45 -3.59
C CYS A 58 -1.47 -18.57 -4.98
N PRO A 59 -1.67 -19.78 -5.52
CA PRO A 59 -2.09 -19.98 -6.92
C PRO A 59 -3.46 -19.35 -7.24
N SER A 60 -4.19 -18.94 -6.20
CA SER A 60 -5.52 -18.34 -6.30
C SER A 60 -5.51 -16.83 -6.53
N ARG A 61 -4.42 -16.10 -6.22
CA ARG A 61 -4.42 -14.63 -6.27
C ARG A 61 -3.07 -14.06 -6.71
N PRO A 62 -3.06 -13.10 -7.65
CA PRO A 62 -1.83 -12.44 -8.06
C PRO A 62 -1.21 -11.67 -6.89
N LEU A 63 0.13 -11.67 -6.87
CA LEU A 63 0.93 -10.89 -5.95
C LEU A 63 1.16 -9.49 -6.54
N TRP A 64 1.05 -8.46 -5.70
CA TRP A 64 1.21 -7.07 -6.11
C TRP A 64 2.24 -6.38 -5.24
N CYS A 65 3.00 -5.49 -5.87
CA CYS A 65 3.94 -4.58 -5.22
C CYS A 65 3.37 -3.17 -5.33
N LEU A 66 3.04 -2.56 -4.19
CA LEU A 66 2.54 -1.20 -4.10
C LEU A 66 3.62 -0.31 -3.50
N ARG A 67 3.92 0.79 -4.18
CA ARG A 67 4.84 1.83 -3.72
C ARG A 67 4.08 3.14 -3.62
N ALA A 68 4.28 3.88 -2.53
CA ALA A 68 3.63 5.15 -2.32
C ALA A 68 4.63 6.20 -1.84
N TRP A 69 4.61 7.41 -2.39
CA TRP A 69 5.45 8.52 -1.91
C TRP A 69 4.73 9.85 -2.02
N THR A 70 5.12 10.79 -1.18
CA THR A 70 4.69 12.18 -1.28
C THR A 70 5.70 12.94 -2.14
N ASN A 71 5.21 13.87 -2.97
CA ASN A 71 6.06 14.77 -3.76
C ASN A 71 6.40 16.05 -3.00
#